data_AF-A0A7Y5HHJ6-F1
#
_entry.id   AF-A0A7Y5HHJ6-F1
#
_cell.length_a   1.000
_cell.length_b   1.000
_cell.length_c   1.000
_cell.angle_alpha   90.00
_cell.angle_beta   90.00
_cell.angle_gamma   90.00
#
_symmetry.space_group_name_H-M   'P 1'
#
loop_
_entity.id
_entity.type
_entity.pdbx_description
1 polymer ?
#
loop_
_entity_poly.entity_id
_entity_poly.type
_entity_poly.pdbx_seq_one_letter_code
_entity_poly.pdbx_strand_id
1 'polypeptide(L)'
;MSFLAPGFLWLLALAGPVVFLYFFRQKQEDRVVPTNFLWVQAVQDTRTAAVLRRFLRSLLLLLQLAFLALAVLALAGATATLWSSGTPRFVVAVLDRSASMGALDGGDGRTRLAAAKEALASAVRGLREGDRMMLV
;
A
#
# COMPACT_ATOMS: atom_id res chain seq x y z
N MET A 1 -1.37 2.69 -6.78
CA MET A 1 -1.62 2.10 -5.45
C MET A 1 -3.12 1.94 -5.34
N SER A 2 -3.61 0.70 -5.34
CA SER A 2 -5.00 0.42 -4.98
C SER A 2 -5.04 0.01 -3.51
N PHE A 3 -6.05 0.46 -2.78
CA PHE A 3 -6.30 0.02 -1.41
C PHE A 3 -7.57 -0.82 -1.41
N LEU A 4 -7.46 -2.07 -0.97
CA LEU A 4 -8.59 -2.99 -0.88
C LEU A 4 -9.54 -2.60 0.26
N ALA A 5 -9.00 -2.01 1.33
CA ALA A 5 -9.77 -1.62 2.50
C ALA A 5 -9.25 -0.28 3.06
N PRO A 6 -9.65 0.86 2.46
CA PRO A 6 -9.15 2.19 2.86
C PRO A 6 -9.53 2.57 4.30
N GLY A 7 -10.53 1.89 4.89
CA GLY A 7 -10.93 2.09 6.28
C GLY A 7 -9.76 1.95 7.26
N PHE A 8 -8.88 0.96 7.08
CA PHE A 8 -7.78 0.73 8.02
C PHE A 8 -6.77 1.88 8.13
N LEU A 9 -6.77 2.85 7.21
CA LEU A 9 -5.92 4.04 7.31
C LEU A 9 -6.20 4.88 8.57
N TRP A 10 -7.40 4.79 9.17
CA TRP A 10 -7.68 5.49 10.42
C TRP A 10 -6.74 5.06 11.57
N LEU A 11 -6.22 3.82 11.53
CA LEU A 11 -5.27 3.30 12.52
C LEU A 11 -3.94 4.06 12.54
N LEU A 12 -3.62 4.84 11.50
CA LEU A 12 -2.45 5.71 11.52
C LEU A 12 -2.53 6.76 12.65
N ALA A 13 -3.74 7.07 13.14
CA ALA A 13 -3.96 7.92 14.30
C ALA A 13 -3.29 7.38 15.58
N LEU A 14 -3.00 6.08 15.68
CA LEU A 14 -2.25 5.50 16.82
C LEU A 14 -0.82 6.05 16.94
N ALA A 15 -0.27 6.65 15.88
CA ALA A 15 1.03 7.31 15.94
C ALA A 15 1.04 8.45 16.97
N GLY A 16 -0.07 9.17 17.14
CA GLY A 16 -0.20 10.28 18.10
C GLY A 16 0.06 9.83 19.53
N PRO A 17 -0.69 8.84 20.07
CA PRO A 17 -0.44 8.25 21.39
C PRO A 17 0.97 7.69 21.56
N VAL A 18 1.54 7.01 20.55
CA VAL A 18 2.91 6.45 20.63
C VAL A 18 3.94 7.56 20.82
N VAL A 19 3.82 8.64 20.05
CA VAL A 19 4.69 9.81 20.16
C VAL A 19 4.44 10.52 21.50
N PHE A 20 3.19 10.67 21.91
CA PHE A 20 2.83 11.29 23.18
C PHE A 20 3.46 10.55 24.36
N LEU A 21 3.31 9.22 24.45
CA LEU A 21 3.89 8.39 25.51
C LEU A 21 5.42 8.42 25.50
N TYR A 22 6.05 8.51 24.32
CA TYR A 22 7.50 8.62 24.22
C TYR A 22 8.04 9.95 24.80
N PHE A 23 7.32 11.04 24.54
CA PHE A 23 7.68 12.35 25.07
C PHE A 23 7.17 12.60 26.49
N PHE A 24 6.16 11.84 26.94
CA PHE A 24 5.66 11.83 28.30
C PHE A 24 6.67 11.15 29.22
N ARG A 25 7.83 11.79 29.37
CA ARG A 25 8.84 11.44 30.34
C ARG A 25 8.77 12.50 31.42
N GLN A 26 8.33 12.08 32.60
CA GLN A 26 8.30 12.91 33.80
C GLN A 26 9.65 13.61 33.95
N LYS A 27 9.65 14.95 33.95
CA LYS A 27 10.83 15.72 34.33
C LYS A 27 11.21 15.26 35.73
N GLN A 28 12.42 14.71 35.88
CA GLN A 28 12.95 14.47 37.21
C GLN A 28 13.08 15.84 37.87
N GLU A 29 12.56 15.98 39.09
CA GLU A 29 12.82 17.16 39.89
C GLU A 29 14.30 17.16 40.26
N ASP A 30 15.01 18.17 39.78
CA ASP A 30 16.39 18.43 40.17
C ASP A 30 16.40 18.84 41.65
N ARG A 31 16.61 17.88 42.56
CA ARG A 31 16.86 18.20 43.97
C ARG A 31 18.24 18.82 44.10
N VAL A 32 18.25 20.10 44.47
CA VAL A 32 19.48 20.85 44.73
C VAL A 32 20.09 20.35 46.05
N VAL A 33 21.17 19.57 45.94
CA VAL A 33 21.99 19.21 47.10
C VAL A 33 23.06 20.30 47.28
N PRO A 34 23.23 20.91 48.47
CA PRO A 34 24.06 22.10 48.68
C PRO A 34 25.54 21.97 48.25
N THR A 35 26.06 20.76 48.07
CA THR A 35 27.46 20.49 47.78
C THR A 35 27.84 20.61 46.29
N ASN A 36 26.91 20.91 45.38
CA ASN A 36 27.16 20.78 43.92
C ASN A 36 27.38 22.09 43.14
N PHE A 37 27.59 23.23 43.82
CA PHE A 37 27.64 24.55 43.17
C PHE A 37 28.77 24.70 42.14
N LEU A 38 29.89 23.98 42.30
CA LEU A 38 31.04 24.03 41.37
C LEU A 38 30.80 23.31 40.04
N TRP A 39 29.84 22.38 39.96
CA TRP A 39 29.58 21.59 38.74
C TRP A 39 28.47 22.18 37.86
N VAL A 40 27.61 23.04 38.39
CA VAL A 40 26.44 23.60 37.69
C VAL A 40 26.84 24.55 36.55
N GLN A 41 28.04 25.15 36.63
CA GLN A 41 28.53 26.10 35.62
C GLN A 41 29.15 25.43 34.38
N ALA A 42 29.60 24.17 34.48
CA ALA A 42 30.29 23.47 33.38
C ALA A 42 29.36 22.75 32.38
N VAL A 43 28.06 22.63 32.68
CA VAL A 43 27.12 21.76 31.91
C VAL A 43 26.13 22.56 31.06
N GLN A 44 26.20 23.90 31.05
CA GLN A 44 25.18 24.74 30.42
C GLN A 44 25.22 24.76 28.88
N ASP A 45 26.29 24.27 28.24
CA ASP A 45 26.58 24.49 26.82
C ASP A 45 25.90 23.57 25.81
N THR A 46 24.93 22.73 26.21
CA THR A 46 24.26 21.82 25.25
C THR A 46 22.75 21.94 25.23
N ARG A 47 22.25 23.18 25.16
CA ARG A 47 20.82 23.48 24.98
C ARG A 47 20.51 24.05 23.61
N THR A 48 20.70 23.25 22.56
CA THR A 48 20.15 23.60 21.24
C THR A 48 19.61 22.36 20.54
N ALA A 49 18.31 22.44 20.19
CA ALA A 49 17.50 21.43 19.49
C ALA A 49 17.28 20.07 20.18
N ALA A 50 17.12 20.01 21.51
CA ALA A 50 16.94 18.75 22.25
C ALA A 50 15.77 17.87 21.74
N VAL A 51 14.68 18.45 21.26
CA VAL A 51 13.47 17.69 20.84
C VAL A 51 13.69 16.95 19.52
N LEU A 52 14.11 17.65 18.46
CA LEU A 52 14.38 17.05 17.14
C LEU A 52 15.58 16.09 17.16
N ARG A 53 16.67 16.45 17.89
CA ARG A 53 17.81 15.54 18.06
C ARG A 53 17.44 14.28 18.82
N ARG A 54 16.55 14.36 19.80
CA ARG A 54 16.08 13.20 20.56
C ARG A 54 15.15 12.31 19.74
N PHE A 55 14.31 12.90 18.88
CA PHE A 55 13.47 12.16 17.93
C PHE A 55 14.31 11.37 16.93
N LEU A 56 15.31 12.02 16.32
CA LEU A 56 16.21 11.38 15.35
C LEU A 56 17.20 10.38 15.98
N ARG A 57 17.65 10.60 17.23
CA ARG A 57 18.49 9.63 17.96
C ARG A 57 17.72 8.43 18.49
N SER A 58 16.40 8.55 18.62
CA SER A 58 15.58 7.45 19.10
C SER A 58 15.24 6.50 17.96
N LEU A 59 16.22 5.68 17.57
CA LEU A 59 16.04 4.62 16.59
C LEU A 59 14.82 3.75 16.92
N LEU A 60 14.58 3.49 18.21
CA LEU A 60 13.42 2.72 18.68
C LEU A 60 12.08 3.38 18.32
N LEU A 61 11.97 4.71 18.42
CA LEU A 61 10.73 5.41 18.11
C LEU A 61 10.48 5.44 16.59
N LEU A 62 11.54 5.67 15.81
CA LEU A 62 11.46 5.59 14.36
C LEU A 62 11.04 4.19 13.91
N LEU A 63 11.57 3.15 14.54
CA LEU A 63 11.23 1.77 14.22
C LEU A 63 9.78 1.43 14.59
N GLN A 64 9.28 1.93 15.73
CA GLN A 64 7.87 1.77 16.12
C GLN A 64 6.92 2.43 15.12
N LEU A 65 7.22 3.66 14.68
CA LEU A 65 6.41 4.38 13.70
C LEU A 65 6.46 3.71 12.33
N ALA A 66 7.64 3.27 11.89
CA ALA A 66 7.80 2.53 10.64
C ALA A 66 7.03 1.20 10.67
N PHE A 67 7.13 0.46 11.78
CA PHE A 67 6.38 -0.78 11.98
C PHE A 67 4.86 -0.53 11.95
N LEU A 68 4.37 0.49 12.66
CA LEU A 68 2.96 0.87 12.65
C LEU A 68 2.49 1.21 11.23
N ALA A 69 3.26 2.03 10.50
CA ALA A 69 2.91 2.40 9.13
C ALA A 69 2.87 1.18 8.21
N LEU A 70 3.86 0.28 8.30
CA LEU A 70 3.87 -0.96 7.51
C LEU A 70 2.70 -1.87 7.86
N ALA A 71 2.36 -2.02 9.14
CA ALA A 71 1.23 -2.82 9.59
C ALA A 71 -0.11 -2.26 9.07
N VAL A 72 -0.31 -0.94 9.15
CA VAL A 72 -1.50 -0.27 8.62
C VAL A 72 -1.59 -0.42 7.11
N LEU A 73 -0.48 -0.27 6.38
CA LEU A 73 -0.45 -0.46 4.94
C LEU A 73 -0.74 -1.91 4.54
N ALA A 74 -0.22 -2.89 5.29
CA ALA A 74 -0.52 -4.29 5.08
C ALA A 74 -2.01 -4.60 5.31
N LEU A 75 -2.60 -4.06 6.38
CA LEU A 75 -4.03 -4.22 6.69
C LEU A 75 -4.95 -3.52 5.68
N ALA A 76 -4.56 -2.33 5.19
CA ALA A 76 -5.30 -1.61 4.16
C ALA A 76 -5.26 -2.32 2.79
N GLY A 77 -4.49 -3.40 2.66
CA GLY A 77 -4.29 -4.11 1.41
C GLY A 77 -3.63 -3.21 0.38
N ALA A 78 -2.63 -2.41 0.79
CA ALA A 78 -1.89 -1.54 -0.10
C ALA A 78 -1.09 -2.41 -1.08
N THR A 79 -1.65 -2.67 -2.25
CA THR A 79 -0.95 -3.43 -3.28
C THR A 79 -0.09 -2.47 -4.08
N ALA A 80 1.23 -2.60 -3.92
CA ALA A 80 2.19 -1.96 -4.78
C ALA A 80 2.46 -2.87 -5.98
N THR A 81 2.02 -2.45 -7.17
CA THR A 81 2.34 -3.13 -8.43
C THR A 81 3.81 -2.85 -8.78
N LEU A 82 4.75 -3.30 -7.96
CA LEU A 82 6.18 -3.05 -8.15
C LEU A 82 6.78 -4.04 -9.16
N TRP A 83 6.25 -5.28 -9.24
CA TRP A 83 6.80 -6.36 -10.07
C TRP A 83 5.74 -7.29 -10.69
N SER A 84 4.46 -6.93 -10.58
CA SER A 84 3.38 -7.73 -11.15
C SER A 84 3.14 -7.27 -12.59
N SER A 85 3.61 -8.06 -13.56
CA SER A 85 2.74 -8.42 -14.69
C SER A 85 1.38 -8.69 -14.06
N GLY A 86 0.37 -7.86 -14.37
CA GLY A 86 -0.91 -7.84 -13.68
C GLY A 86 -1.43 -9.26 -13.43
N THR A 87 -2.11 -9.47 -12.29
CA THR A 87 -2.67 -10.77 -11.90
C THR A 87 -3.19 -11.53 -13.13
N PRO A 88 -2.71 -12.77 -13.37
CA PRO A 88 -3.05 -13.50 -14.58
C PRO A 88 -4.56 -13.58 -14.71
N ARG A 89 -5.10 -13.07 -15.82
CA ARG A 89 -6.53 -13.03 -16.06
C ARG A 89 -7.00 -14.39 -16.51
N PHE A 90 -8.07 -14.87 -15.90
CA PHE A 90 -8.80 -16.04 -16.38
C PHE A 90 -10.03 -15.55 -17.14
N VAL A 91 -10.03 -15.73 -18.46
CA VAL A 91 -11.12 -15.31 -19.34
C VAL A 91 -11.86 -16.55 -19.85
N VAL A 92 -13.16 -16.62 -19.60
CA VAL A 92 -14.02 -17.66 -20.18
C VAL A 92 -14.79 -17.01 -21.34
N ALA A 93 -14.53 -17.46 -22.55
CA ALA A 93 -15.29 -17.07 -23.73
C ALA A 93 -16.25 -18.18 -24.11
N VAL A 94 -17.53 -17.83 -24.24
CA VAL A 94 -18.59 -18.74 -24.67
C VAL A 94 -18.99 -18.37 -26.09
N LEU A 95 -18.89 -19.32 -27.02
CA LEU A 95 -19.27 -19.13 -28.41
C LEU A 95 -20.57 -19.88 -28.72
N ASP A 96 -21.65 -19.13 -28.93
CA ASP A 96 -22.91 -19.73 -29.37
C ASP A 96 -22.78 -20.35 -30.78
N ARG A 97 -23.37 -21.54 -30.97
CA ARG A 97 -23.46 -22.26 -32.25
C ARG A 97 -24.90 -22.43 -32.73
N SER A 98 -25.85 -21.66 -32.19
CA SER A 98 -27.24 -21.63 -32.63
C SER A 98 -27.38 -21.28 -34.12
N ALA A 99 -28.48 -21.70 -34.74
CA ALA A 99 -28.74 -21.42 -36.17
C ALA A 99 -28.74 -19.92 -36.50
N SER A 100 -29.14 -19.07 -35.54
CA SER A 100 -29.08 -17.60 -35.66
C SER A 100 -27.67 -17.05 -35.84
N MET A 101 -26.63 -17.78 -35.46
CA MET A 101 -25.24 -17.38 -35.66
C MET A 101 -24.80 -17.49 -37.13
N GLY A 102 -25.56 -18.21 -37.96
CA GLY A 102 -25.40 -18.25 -39.41
C GLY A 102 -25.98 -17.03 -40.15
N ALA A 103 -26.69 -16.13 -39.45
CA ALA A 103 -27.32 -14.97 -40.08
C ALA A 103 -26.30 -13.94 -40.58
N LEU A 104 -26.65 -13.26 -41.67
CA LEU A 104 -25.86 -12.23 -42.34
C LEU A 104 -26.35 -10.84 -41.92
N ASP A 105 -25.99 -10.42 -40.71
CA ASP A 105 -26.54 -9.21 -40.09
C ASP A 105 -25.61 -7.99 -40.14
N GLY A 106 -24.36 -8.16 -40.57
CA GLY A 106 -23.31 -7.15 -40.44
C GLY A 106 -23.18 -6.16 -41.61
N GLY A 107 -24.04 -6.21 -42.64
CA GLY A 107 -23.90 -5.42 -43.87
C GLY A 107 -22.73 -5.83 -44.78
N ASP A 108 -21.68 -6.40 -44.20
CA ASP A 108 -20.45 -6.86 -44.86
C ASP A 108 -20.54 -8.26 -45.49
N GLY A 109 -21.74 -8.86 -45.56
CA GLY A 109 -21.93 -10.22 -46.08
C GLY A 109 -21.29 -11.33 -45.23
N ARG A 110 -20.85 -11.04 -44.01
CA ARG A 110 -20.27 -12.01 -43.06
C ARG A 110 -21.32 -12.56 -42.11
N THR A 111 -21.18 -13.83 -41.72
CA THR A 111 -22.04 -14.43 -40.69
C THR A 111 -21.69 -13.87 -39.31
N ARG A 112 -22.67 -13.78 -38.42
CA ARG A 112 -22.43 -13.41 -37.01
C ARG A 112 -21.37 -14.31 -36.35
N LEU A 113 -21.35 -15.60 -36.69
CA LEU A 113 -20.32 -16.55 -36.25
C LEU A 113 -18.91 -16.18 -36.73
N ALA A 114 -18.77 -15.74 -37.98
CA ALA A 114 -17.46 -15.32 -38.52
C ALA A 114 -16.92 -14.09 -37.77
N ALA A 115 -17.77 -13.09 -37.51
CA ALA A 115 -17.40 -11.92 -36.72
C ALA A 115 -17.01 -12.29 -35.28
N ALA A 116 -17.75 -13.19 -34.64
CA ALA A 116 -17.44 -13.66 -33.29
C ALA A 116 -16.08 -14.39 -33.22
N LYS A 117 -15.74 -15.20 -34.22
CA LYS A 117 -14.43 -15.86 -34.32
C LYS A 117 -13.29 -14.86 -34.50
N GLU A 118 -13.49 -13.81 -35.28
CA GLU A 118 -12.48 -12.76 -35.51
C GLU A 118 -12.24 -11.92 -34.24
N ALA A 119 -13.31 -11.58 -33.52
CA ALA A 119 -13.23 -10.92 -32.22
C ALA A 119 -12.50 -11.80 -31.19
N LEU A 120 -12.80 -13.10 -31.16
CA LEU A 120 -12.14 -14.07 -30.29
C LEU A 120 -10.64 -14.20 -30.61
N ALA A 121 -10.28 -14.32 -31.88
CA ALA A 121 -8.89 -14.37 -32.31
C ALA A 121 -8.11 -13.09 -31.92
N SER A 122 -8.77 -11.94 -31.99
CA SER A 122 -8.19 -10.67 -31.56
C SER A 122 -8.02 -10.59 -30.04
N ALA A 123 -8.97 -11.13 -29.27
CA ALA A 123 -8.85 -11.25 -27.82
C ALA A 123 -7.69 -12.18 -27.42
N VAL A 124 -7.53 -13.32 -28.10
CA VAL A 124 -6.41 -14.26 -27.86
C VAL A 124 -5.06 -13.61 -28.14
N ARG A 125 -4.94 -12.81 -29.21
CA ARG A 125 -3.71 -12.07 -29.52
C ARG A 125 -3.38 -10.98 -28.50
N GLY A 126 -4.38 -10.48 -27.76
CA GLY A 126 -4.22 -9.47 -26.72
C GLY A 126 -3.87 -10.04 -25.34
N LEU A 127 -3.79 -11.37 -25.19
CA LEU A 127 -3.44 -12.00 -23.92
C LEU A 127 -1.99 -11.71 -23.54
N ARG A 128 -1.76 -11.35 -22.28
CA ARG A 128 -0.42 -11.15 -21.72
C ARG A 128 0.19 -12.49 -21.32
N GLU A 129 1.51 -12.52 -21.17
CA GLU A 129 2.20 -13.68 -20.57
C GLU A 129 1.60 -13.98 -19.20
N GLY A 130 1.07 -15.20 -19.05
CA GLY A 130 0.40 -15.67 -17.84
C GLY A 130 -1.14 -15.63 -17.87
N ASP A 131 -1.75 -14.89 -18.80
CA ASP A 131 -3.21 -14.94 -18.97
C ASP A 131 -3.66 -16.31 -19.48
N ARG A 132 -4.81 -16.78 -19.00
CA ARG A 132 -5.41 -18.05 -19.42
C ARG A 132 -6.80 -17.80 -19.97
N MET A 133 -7.06 -18.37 -21.15
CA MET A 133 -8.36 -18.28 -21.80
C MET A 133 -8.94 -19.67 -22.02
N MET A 134 -10.19 -19.87 -21.63
CA MET A 134 -10.96 -21.07 -21.92
C MET A 134 -12.04 -20.70 -22.94
N LEU A 135 -12.14 -21.50 -24.00
CA LEU A 135 -13.21 -21.41 -24.98
C LEU A 135 -14.22 -22.53 -24.71
N VAL A 136 -15.50 -22.15 -24.62
CA VAL A 136 -16.65 -23.04 -24.43
C VAL A 136 -17.60 -22.91 -25.61
#